data_AF-A0A497LKU2-F1
#
_entry.id   AF-A0A497LKU2-F1
#
_cell.length_a   1.000
_cell.length_b   1.000
_cell.length_c   1.000
_cell.angle_alpha   90.00
_cell.angle_beta   90.00
_cell.angle_gamma   90.00
#
_symmetry.space_group_name_H-M   'P 1'
#
loop_
_entity.id
_entity.type
_entity.pdbx_description
1 polymer ?
#
loop_
_entity_poly.entity_id
_entity_poly.type
_entity_poly.pdbx_seq_one_letter_code
_entity_poly.pdbx_strand_id
1 'polypeptide(L)'
;MMGSDTIIFSHYGDAKAKELGVIADIVGGCGAGRAYCSVQPDGRVTPCVYMPYITVGNLREQTFEEIWNSPFMEYLRDRSDLWGHCAECPYQAVCGGCRARAYVYFDDFKGPDPGCIFNREYYYNWEKYRRMGKATEALNLIHKVPATVK
;
A
#
# COMPACT_ATOMS: atom_id res chain seq x y z
N MET A 1 -22.00 24.88 -4.99
CA MET A 1 -20.58 25.29 -4.98
C MET A 1 -19.94 24.61 -3.78
N MET A 2 -18.98 23.70 -3.99
CA MET A 2 -18.26 23.03 -2.88
C MET A 2 -17.61 24.09 -2.00
N GLY A 3 -17.91 24.08 -0.71
CA GLY A 3 -17.22 24.93 0.26
C GLY A 3 -15.73 24.59 0.30
N SER A 4 -14.89 25.59 0.53
CA SER A 4 -13.42 25.49 0.56
C SER A 4 -12.85 24.44 1.53
N ASP A 5 -13.68 23.91 2.42
CA ASP A 5 -13.28 23.08 3.55
C ASP A 5 -13.71 21.61 3.38
N THR A 6 -14.28 21.27 2.23
CA THR A 6 -14.73 19.92 1.87
C THR A 6 -13.69 19.24 1.00
N ILE A 7 -13.24 18.05 1.41
CA ILE A 7 -12.25 17.26 0.67
C ILE A 7 -12.90 15.97 0.19
N ILE A 8 -12.60 15.56 -1.04
CA ILE A 8 -13.04 14.28 -1.59
C ILE A 8 -12.28 13.17 -0.85
N PHE A 9 -13.01 12.38 -0.07
CA PHE A 9 -12.49 11.33 0.79
C PHE A 9 -12.55 9.99 0.06
N SER A 10 -11.52 9.71 -0.75
CA SER A 10 -11.44 8.51 -1.59
C SER A 10 -12.72 8.30 -2.40
N HIS A 11 -12.98 7.11 -2.94
CA HIS A 11 -14.11 6.87 -3.85
C HIS A 11 -15.47 6.82 -3.14
N TYR A 12 -15.52 7.17 -1.85
CA TYR A 12 -16.63 6.90 -0.93
C TYR A 12 -17.40 8.15 -0.46
N GLY A 13 -17.00 9.37 -0.84
CA GLY A 13 -17.80 10.59 -0.59
C GLY A 13 -16.97 11.84 -0.29
N ASP A 14 -17.65 12.92 0.13
CA ASP A 14 -17.06 14.18 0.57
C ASP A 14 -17.47 14.50 2.02
N ALA A 15 -16.54 15.03 2.82
CA ALA A 15 -16.81 15.49 4.17
C ALA A 15 -15.88 16.65 4.58
N LYS A 16 -16.18 17.29 5.70
CA LYS A 16 -15.37 18.41 6.23
C LYS A 16 -14.00 17.90 6.67
N ALA A 17 -12.95 18.63 6.32
CA ALA A 17 -11.55 18.24 6.57
C ALA A 17 -11.24 17.81 8.02
N LYS A 18 -11.84 18.48 9.02
CA LYS A 18 -11.62 18.20 10.45
C LYS A 18 -12.29 16.90 10.91
N GLU A 19 -13.45 16.57 10.35
CA GLU A 19 -14.19 15.33 10.63
C GLU A 19 -13.52 14.14 9.92
N LEU A 20 -12.86 14.40 8.80
CA LEU A 20 -12.08 13.41 8.05
C LEU A 20 -10.78 12.99 8.73
N GLY A 21 -10.25 13.71 9.73
CA GLY A 21 -9.02 13.31 10.42
C GLY A 21 -9.13 11.93 11.07
N VAL A 22 -10.22 11.68 11.80
CA VAL A 22 -10.50 10.39 12.47
C VAL A 22 -10.71 9.28 11.44
N ILE A 23 -11.38 9.58 10.34
CA ILE A 23 -11.61 8.63 9.27
C ILE A 23 -10.29 8.32 8.55
N ALA A 24 -9.48 9.34 8.24
CA ALA A 24 -8.16 9.17 7.64
C ALA A 24 -7.25 8.27 8.50
N ASP A 25 -7.33 8.37 9.83
CA ASP A 25 -6.61 7.46 10.73
C ASP A 25 -7.02 5.98 10.55
N ILE A 26 -8.28 5.72 10.18
CA ILE A 26 -8.84 4.38 10.00
C ILE A 26 -8.62 3.86 8.55
N VAL A 27 -8.92 4.68 7.54
CA VAL A 27 -8.98 4.29 6.11
C VAL A 27 -7.89 4.92 5.25
N GLY A 28 -6.94 5.64 5.86
CA GLY A 28 -5.84 6.28 5.16
C GLY A 28 -4.89 5.31 4.45
N GLY A 29 -4.31 5.81 3.36
CA GLY A 29 -3.34 5.10 2.53
C GLY A 29 -3.88 3.81 1.90
N CYS A 30 -3.11 2.71 1.93
CA CYS A 30 -3.58 1.46 1.34
C CYS A 30 -4.68 0.82 2.19
N GLY A 31 -5.89 0.74 1.63
CA GLY A 31 -7.04 0.04 2.21
C GLY A 31 -7.11 -1.46 1.91
N ALA A 32 -6.18 -2.02 1.12
CA ALA A 32 -6.15 -3.45 0.79
C ALA A 32 -6.02 -4.29 2.08
N GLY A 33 -7.00 -5.16 2.32
CA GLY A 33 -7.06 -5.97 3.54
C GLY A 33 -7.48 -5.24 4.81
N ARG A 34 -7.49 -3.89 4.82
CA ARG A 34 -7.91 -3.06 5.97
C ARG A 34 -9.35 -2.57 5.86
N ALA A 35 -9.73 -2.16 4.65
CA ALA A 35 -11.01 -1.51 4.36
C ALA A 35 -11.74 -2.13 3.17
N TYR A 36 -11.01 -2.76 2.25
CA TYR A 36 -11.60 -3.43 1.11
C TYR A 36 -10.74 -4.59 0.60
N CYS A 37 -11.36 -5.40 -0.25
CA CYS A 37 -10.74 -6.33 -1.18
C CYS A 37 -11.51 -6.26 -2.51
N SER A 38 -11.06 -6.99 -3.54
CA SER A 38 -11.73 -7.08 -4.83
C SER A 38 -12.25 -8.50 -5.04
N VAL A 39 -13.46 -8.64 -5.56
CA VAL A 39 -14.04 -9.92 -5.95
C VAL A 39 -14.05 -10.00 -7.48
N GLN A 40 -13.43 -11.04 -8.02
CA GLN A 40 -13.34 -11.30 -9.45
C GLN A 40 -14.62 -12.02 -9.95
N PRO A 41 -14.95 -11.95 -11.25
CA PRO A 41 -16.15 -12.59 -11.80
C PRO A 41 -16.22 -14.12 -11.60
N ASP A 42 -15.06 -14.76 -11.40
CA ASP A 42 -14.92 -16.18 -11.11
C ASP A 42 -14.96 -16.51 -9.60
N GLY A 43 -15.34 -15.56 -8.76
CA GLY A 43 -15.45 -15.74 -7.31
C GLY A 43 -14.13 -15.64 -6.54
N ARG A 44 -12.98 -15.55 -7.25
CA ARG A 44 -11.69 -15.31 -6.58
C ARG A 44 -11.68 -13.95 -5.91
N VAL A 45 -11.08 -13.89 -4.74
CA VAL A 45 -10.85 -12.65 -4.00
C VAL A 45 -9.40 -12.25 -4.18
N THR A 46 -9.16 -10.98 -4.49
CA THR A 46 -7.83 -10.37 -4.57
C THR A 46 -7.76 -9.21 -3.57
N PRO A 47 -6.58 -8.85 -3.04
CA PRO A 47 -6.46 -7.86 -1.97
C PRO A 47 -6.78 -6.44 -2.46
N CYS A 48 -6.59 -6.18 -3.76
CA CYS A 48 -6.84 -4.89 -4.40
C CYS A 48 -7.13 -5.07 -5.89
N VAL A 49 -7.87 -4.13 -6.47
CA VAL A 49 -8.10 -4.06 -7.94
C VAL A 49 -6.80 -3.88 -8.73
N TYR A 50 -5.77 -3.28 -8.13
CA TYR A 50 -4.44 -3.14 -8.72
C TYR A 50 -3.52 -4.35 -8.49
N MET A 51 -4.01 -5.39 -7.82
CA MET A 51 -3.31 -6.65 -7.58
C MET A 51 -4.15 -7.84 -8.10
N PRO A 52 -4.57 -7.85 -9.38
CA PRO A 52 -5.53 -8.83 -9.89
C PRO A 52 -4.97 -10.25 -9.97
N TYR A 53 -3.64 -10.40 -9.97
CA TYR A 53 -2.97 -11.69 -10.06
C TYR A 53 -2.74 -12.36 -8.70
N ILE A 54 -2.91 -11.63 -7.59
CA ILE A 54 -2.73 -12.16 -6.24
C ILE A 54 -4.09 -12.64 -5.72
N THR A 55 -4.31 -13.96 -5.74
CA THR A 55 -5.53 -14.57 -5.19
C THR A 55 -5.33 -14.86 -3.71
N VAL A 56 -6.22 -14.34 -2.85
CA VAL A 56 -6.20 -14.55 -1.39
C VAL A 56 -7.25 -15.56 -0.93
N GLY A 57 -8.17 -15.95 -1.80
CA GLY A 57 -9.19 -16.96 -1.53
C GLY A 57 -10.24 -17.02 -2.64
N ASN A 58 -11.26 -17.87 -2.46
CA ASN A 58 -12.36 -18.03 -3.40
C ASN A 58 -13.70 -18.16 -2.65
N LEU A 59 -14.65 -17.25 -2.92
CA LEU A 59 -15.97 -17.24 -2.26
C LEU A 59 -16.86 -18.43 -2.62
N ARG A 60 -16.48 -19.22 -3.63
CA ARG A 60 -17.14 -20.48 -3.97
C ARG A 60 -16.70 -21.66 -3.09
N GLU A 61 -15.60 -21.49 -2.35
CA GLU A 61 -14.95 -22.53 -1.56
C GLU A 61 -14.86 -22.19 -0.07
N GLN A 62 -14.78 -20.90 0.26
CA GLN A 62 -14.54 -20.38 1.61
C GLN A 62 -15.52 -19.24 1.93
N THR A 63 -15.81 -19.06 3.21
CA THR A 63 -16.56 -17.89 3.68
C THR A 63 -15.72 -16.62 3.52
N PHE A 64 -16.39 -15.47 3.41
CA PHE A 64 -15.68 -14.19 3.34
C PHE A 64 -14.81 -13.93 4.59
N GLU A 65 -15.28 -14.35 5.77
CA GLU A 65 -14.55 -14.15 7.03
C GLU A 65 -13.22 -14.91 7.05
N GLU A 66 -13.20 -16.15 6.57
CA GLU A 66 -11.97 -16.96 6.44
C GLU A 66 -10.98 -16.30 5.47
N ILE A 67 -11.45 -15.82 4.32
CA ILE A 67 -10.61 -15.14 3.33
C ILE A 67 -10.11 -13.82 3.90
N TRP A 68 -10.99 -13.05 4.55
CA TRP A 68 -10.67 -11.76 5.13
C TRP A 68 -9.55 -11.91 6.14
N ASN A 69 -9.64 -12.90 7.04
CA ASN A 69 -8.64 -13.22 8.06
C ASN A 69 -7.53 -14.17 7.59
N SER A 70 -7.32 -14.28 6.28
CA SER A 70 -6.20 -15.06 5.74
C SER A 70 -4.84 -14.45 6.14
N PRO A 71 -3.78 -15.27 6.28
CA PRO A 71 -2.45 -14.77 6.66
C PRO A 71 -1.91 -13.68 5.72
N PHE A 72 -2.24 -13.74 4.43
CA PHE A 72 -1.80 -12.72 3.47
C PHE A 72 -2.52 -11.39 3.65
N MET A 73 -3.81 -11.41 3.96
CA MET A 73 -4.57 -10.20 4.28
C MET A 73 -4.09 -9.59 5.59
N GLU A 74 -3.82 -10.40 6.61
CA GLU A 74 -3.17 -9.97 7.86
C GLU A 74 -1.81 -9.33 7.62
N TYR A 75 -0.98 -9.98 6.81
CA TYR A 75 0.31 -9.43 6.40
C TYR A 75 0.18 -8.06 5.73
N LEU A 76 -0.80 -7.83 4.85
CA LEU A 76 -1.02 -6.51 4.25
C LEU A 76 -1.55 -5.46 5.25
N ARG A 77 -2.33 -5.89 6.26
CA ARG A 77 -2.86 -5.01 7.30
C ARG A 77 -1.78 -4.52 8.26
N ASP A 78 -0.83 -5.38 8.58
CA ASP A 78 0.28 -5.02 9.44
C ASP A 78 1.14 -3.95 8.75
N ARG A 79 1.35 -2.85 9.46
CA ARG A 79 2.16 -1.73 8.99
C ARG A 79 3.42 -1.56 9.82
N SER A 80 3.65 -2.37 10.86
CA SER A 80 4.74 -2.20 11.82
C SER A 80 6.13 -2.47 11.24
N ASP A 81 6.21 -3.26 10.17
CA ASP A 81 7.41 -3.76 9.51
C ASP A 81 7.65 -3.12 8.12
N LEU A 82 7.01 -2.00 7.83
CA LEU A 82 7.30 -1.23 6.62
C LEU A 82 8.72 -0.66 6.67
N TRP A 83 9.45 -0.72 5.55
CA TRP A 83 10.80 -0.15 5.46
C TRP A 83 10.89 1.09 4.57
N GLY A 84 12.09 1.66 4.48
CA GLY A 84 12.33 2.96 3.86
C GLY A 84 11.90 4.10 4.78
N HIS A 85 11.52 5.25 4.22
CA HIS A 85 11.07 6.37 5.06
C HIS A 85 9.78 6.02 5.83
N CYS A 86 9.01 5.01 5.39
CA CYS A 86 7.83 4.55 6.11
C CYS A 86 8.15 4.00 7.51
N ALA A 87 9.37 3.52 7.77
CA ALA A 87 9.77 2.96 9.07
C ALA A 87 9.87 4.00 10.20
N GLU A 88 10.16 5.25 9.84
CA GLU A 88 10.33 6.38 10.78
C GLU A 88 9.25 7.46 10.60
N CYS A 89 8.30 7.23 9.70
CA CYS A 89 7.29 8.21 9.34
C CYS A 89 6.25 8.36 10.47
N PRO A 90 5.97 9.58 10.96
CA PRO A 90 4.93 9.79 11.97
C PRO A 90 3.52 9.43 11.48
N TYR A 91 3.33 9.30 10.16
CA TYR A 91 2.07 8.94 9.52
C TYR A 91 1.99 7.46 9.11
N GLN A 92 2.91 6.59 9.57
CA GLN A 92 2.97 5.17 9.17
C GLN A 92 1.65 4.43 9.42
N ALA A 93 1.07 4.59 10.61
CA ALA A 93 -0.19 3.93 10.98
C ALA A 93 -1.36 4.38 10.08
N VAL A 94 -1.38 5.66 9.71
CA VAL A 94 -2.45 6.33 8.96
C VAL A 94 -2.30 6.11 7.45
N CYS A 95 -1.13 6.36 6.87
CA CYS A 95 -0.87 6.29 5.44
C CYS A 95 -0.19 4.98 5.04
N GLY A 96 1.07 4.78 5.45
CA GLY A 96 1.87 3.63 5.03
C GLY A 96 2.19 3.52 3.53
N GLY A 97 1.55 4.28 2.64
CA GLY A 97 1.71 4.22 1.19
C GLY A 97 0.83 3.16 0.50
N CYS A 98 0.98 2.98 -0.81
CA CYS A 98 0.30 1.98 -1.63
C CYS A 98 1.09 0.67 -1.74
N ARG A 99 0.52 -0.43 -1.21
CA ARG A 99 1.13 -1.77 -1.25
C ARG A 99 1.26 -2.34 -2.66
N ALA A 100 0.31 -2.03 -3.55
CA ALA A 100 0.38 -2.47 -4.95
C ALA A 100 1.55 -1.81 -5.70
N ARG A 101 1.81 -0.52 -5.44
CA ARG A 101 2.98 0.17 -6.03
C ARG A 101 4.28 -0.35 -5.44
N ALA A 102 4.35 -0.53 -4.13
CA ALA A 102 5.51 -1.12 -3.48
C ALA A 102 5.87 -2.47 -4.11
N TYR A 103 4.88 -3.35 -4.27
CA TYR A 103 5.06 -4.66 -4.90
C TYR A 103 5.53 -4.58 -6.36
N VAL A 104 4.89 -3.77 -7.19
CA VAL A 104 5.27 -3.69 -8.62
C VAL A 104 6.68 -3.15 -8.83
N TYR A 105 7.13 -2.22 -7.98
CA TYR A 105 8.46 -1.62 -8.10
C TYR A 105 9.53 -2.45 -7.40
N PHE A 106 9.25 -2.94 -6.20
CA PHE A 106 10.25 -3.52 -5.32
C PHE A 106 10.04 -5.01 -5.03
N ASP A 107 9.11 -5.67 -5.71
CA ASP A 107 8.71 -7.07 -5.47
C ASP A 107 8.45 -7.37 -3.97
N ASP A 108 8.04 -6.34 -3.23
CA ASP A 108 7.85 -6.37 -1.79
C ASP A 108 6.66 -5.49 -1.41
N PHE A 109 5.65 -6.10 -0.80
CA PHE A 109 4.46 -5.38 -0.34
C PHE A 109 4.79 -4.42 0.81
N LYS A 110 5.81 -4.69 1.63
CA LYS A 110 6.23 -3.85 2.76
C LYS A 110 7.16 -2.72 2.36
N GLY A 111 7.52 -2.65 1.08
CA GLY A 111 8.35 -1.61 0.53
C GLY A 111 7.75 -0.19 0.60
N PRO A 112 8.61 0.83 0.44
CA PRO A 112 8.22 2.22 0.34
C PRO A 112 7.37 2.42 -0.90
N ASP A 113 6.34 3.24 -0.80
CA ASP A 113 5.57 3.66 -1.96
C ASP A 113 6.36 4.71 -2.75
N PRO A 114 6.73 4.47 -4.03
CA PRO A 114 7.48 5.43 -4.85
C PRO A 114 6.69 6.70 -5.17
N GLY A 115 5.36 6.69 -5.00
CA GLY A 115 4.53 7.89 -5.14
C GLY A 115 4.61 8.85 -3.95
N CYS A 116 5.24 8.43 -2.85
CA CYS A 116 5.44 9.29 -1.68
C CYS A 116 6.64 10.23 -1.91
N ILE A 117 6.46 11.53 -1.60
CA ILE A 117 7.52 12.54 -1.71
C ILE A 117 8.77 12.20 -0.88
N PHE A 118 8.58 11.51 0.25
CA PHE A 118 9.66 11.10 1.15
C PHE A 118 10.41 9.86 0.66
N ASN A 119 9.85 9.11 -0.30
CA ASN A 119 10.46 7.92 -0.89
C ASN A 119 11.04 8.16 -2.29
N ARG A 120 11.19 9.43 -2.69
CA ARG A 120 11.62 9.82 -4.04
C ARG A 120 12.99 9.23 -4.42
N GLU A 121 13.89 9.08 -3.45
CA GLU A 121 15.19 8.46 -3.67
C GLU A 121 15.07 6.98 -4.09
N TYR A 122 14.19 6.22 -3.44
CA TYR A 122 13.95 4.82 -3.77
C TYR A 122 13.44 4.64 -5.21
N TYR A 123 12.56 5.55 -5.67
CA TYR A 123 12.10 5.56 -7.06
C TYR A 123 13.24 5.83 -8.05
N TYR A 124 14.07 6.86 -7.82
CA TYR A 124 15.15 7.19 -8.75
C TYR A 124 16.23 6.13 -8.79
N ASN A 125 16.56 5.53 -7.66
CA ASN A 125 17.49 4.40 -7.60
C ASN A 125 16.93 3.22 -8.39
N TRP A 126 15.66 2.85 -8.18
CA TRP A 126 15.00 1.81 -8.96
C TRP A 126 15.04 2.09 -10.47
N GLU A 127 14.68 3.30 -10.88
CA GLU A 127 14.67 3.66 -12.30
C GLU A 127 16.07 3.58 -12.92
N LYS A 128 17.08 4.06 -12.20
CA LYS A 128 18.49 3.97 -12.61
C LYS A 128 18.91 2.52 -12.83
N TYR A 129 18.68 1.64 -11.85
CA TYR A 129 19.06 0.22 -11.97
C TYR A 129 18.27 -0.53 -13.04
N ARG A 130 16.98 -0.22 -13.19
CA ARG A 130 16.13 -0.78 -14.25
C ARG A 130 16.68 -0.43 -15.63
N ARG A 131 17.06 0.83 -15.86
CA ARG A 131 17.66 1.28 -17.13
C ARG A 131 19.00 0.62 -17.43
N MET A 132 19.74 0.20 -16.40
CA MET A 132 21.01 -0.52 -16.52
C MET A 132 20.86 -2.04 -16.74
N GLY A 133 19.63 -2.56 -16.85
CA GLY A 133 19.37 -4.01 -16.95
C GLY A 133 19.63 -4.76 -15.65
N LYS A 134 19.78 -4.05 -14.52
CA LYS A 134 20.16 -4.57 -13.20
C LYS A 134 19.00 -4.51 -12.21
N ALA A 135 17.77 -4.69 -12.68
CA ALA A 135 16.56 -4.57 -11.86
C ALA A 135 16.58 -5.54 -10.65
N THR A 136 17.09 -6.76 -10.83
CA THR A 136 17.23 -7.76 -9.77
C THR A 136 18.31 -7.39 -8.75
N GLU A 137 19.37 -6.68 -9.15
CA GLU A 137 20.37 -6.14 -8.23
C GLU A 137 19.83 -4.94 -7.44
N ALA A 138 18.88 -4.18 -8.02
CA ALA A 138 18.20 -3.09 -7.33
C ALA A 138 17.53 -3.57 -6.05
N LEU A 139 16.82 -4.71 -6.10
CA LEU A 139 16.16 -5.33 -4.94
C LEU A 139 17.13 -5.63 -3.78
N ASN A 140 18.32 -6.14 -4.10
CA ASN A 140 19.36 -6.45 -3.12
C ASN A 140 20.09 -5.20 -2.56
N LEU A 141 20.06 -4.08 -3.28
CA LEU A 141 20.69 -2.81 -2.88
C LEU A 141 19.73 -1.90 -2.12
N ILE A 142 18.42 -2.06 -2.33
CA ILE A 142 17.38 -1.20 -1.77
C ILE A 142 17.08 -1.53 -0.29
N HIS A 143 17.25 -2.78 0.16
CA HIS A 143 17.30 -3.12 1.59
C HIS A 143 18.59 -2.64 2.30
N LYS A 144 19.61 -2.20 1.55
CA LYS A 144 20.94 -1.85 2.07
C LYS A 144 21.25 -0.35 2.05
N VAL A 145 20.30 0.52 1.70
CA VAL A 145 20.50 1.97 1.91
C VAL A 145 20.48 2.21 3.42
N PRO A 146 21.63 2.48 4.06
CA PRO A 146 21.68 2.67 5.50
C PRO A 146 20.93 3.95 5.83
N ALA A 147 20.40 4.02 7.06
CA ALA A 147 19.72 5.17 7.67
C ALA A 147 20.61 6.43 7.83
N THR A 148 21.59 6.64 6.96
CA THR A 148 22.56 7.73 7.03
C THR A 148 22.26 8.78 5.98
N VAL A 149 21.12 9.45 6.14
CA VAL A 149 20.99 10.87 5.81
C VAL A 149 21.01 11.61 7.16
N LYS A 150 22.25 11.81 7.64
CA LYS A 150 22.74 12.54 8.82
C LYS A 150 21.82 12.75 10.03
#